data_AF-A0A7W3MUG4-F1
#
_entry.id   AF-A0A7W3MUG4-F1
#
_cell.length_a   1.000
_cell.length_b   1.000
_cell.length_c   1.000
_cell.angle_alpha   90.00
_cell.angle_beta   90.00
_cell.angle_gamma   90.00
#
_symmetry.space_group_name_H-M   'P 1'
#
loop_
_entity.id
_entity.type
_entity.pdbx_description
1 polymer ?
#
loop_
_entity_poly.entity_id
_entity_poly.type
_entity_poly.pdbx_seq_one_letter_code
_entity_poly.pdbx_strand_id
1 'polypeptide(L)'
;MPYHEDSSLSGYREVGERLAKEFTGVHDTATVTRCVTAARHGAQDVTGSAPPDLVERIARKHLQVLAMVAAEQRARLRSARVAAPDRPA
;
A
#
# COMPACT_ATOMS: atom_id res chain seq x y z
N MET A 1 -30.52 16.02 -8.97
CA MET A 1 -29.18 16.18 -9.56
C MET A 1 -28.12 15.62 -8.61
N PRO A 2 -27.57 14.42 -8.85
CA PRO A 2 -26.31 14.01 -8.23
C PRO A 2 -25.28 13.69 -9.32
N TYR A 3 -24.24 14.52 -9.45
CA TYR A 3 -23.10 14.26 -10.34
C TYR A 3 -21.79 14.15 -9.53
N HIS A 4 -21.87 13.65 -8.29
CA HIS A 4 -20.73 13.60 -7.35
C HIS A 4 -20.01 12.25 -7.31
N GLU A 5 -20.34 11.31 -8.21
CA GLU A 5 -19.68 9.99 -8.23
C GLU A 5 -18.45 9.97 -9.16
N ASP A 6 -18.48 10.71 -10.27
CA ASP A 6 -17.39 10.77 -11.26
C ASP A 6 -16.13 11.49 -10.74
N SER A 7 -16.31 12.57 -9.97
CA SER A 7 -15.18 13.29 -9.34
C SER A 7 -14.50 12.45 -8.26
N SER A 8 -15.25 11.60 -7.57
CA SER A 8 -14.69 10.71 -6.56
C SER A 8 -13.83 9.61 -7.19
N LEU A 9 -14.32 9.01 -8.29
CA LEU A 9 -13.56 8.03 -9.07
C LEU A 9 -12.28 8.61 -9.67
N SER A 10 -12.34 9.84 -10.19
CA SER A 10 -11.16 10.56 -10.69
C SER A 10 -10.16 10.84 -9.57
N GLY A 11 -10.63 11.26 -8.39
CA GLY A 11 -9.79 11.51 -7.22
C GLY A 11 -9.07 10.26 -6.71
N TYR A 12 -9.75 9.11 -6.61
CA TYR A 12 -9.08 7.87 -6.20
C TYR A 12 -8.05 7.39 -7.22
N ARG A 13 -8.30 7.61 -8.52
CA ARG A 13 -7.34 7.27 -9.57
C ARG A 13 -6.05 8.08 -9.43
N GLU A 14 -6.16 9.40 -9.23
CA GLU A 14 -5.01 10.27 -9.00
C GLU A 14 -4.24 9.90 -7.73
N VAL A 15 -4.95 9.56 -6.65
CA VAL A 15 -4.35 9.03 -5.41
C VAL A 15 -3.58 7.74 -5.68
N GLY A 16 -4.19 6.81 -6.42
CA GLY A 16 -3.55 5.54 -6.80
C GLY A 16 -2.29 5.75 -7.62
N GLU A 17 -2.31 6.64 -8.62
CA GLU A 17 -1.16 6.97 -9.46
C GLU A 17 -0.04 7.63 -8.65
N ARG A 18 -0.37 8.58 -7.76
CA ARG A 18 0.60 9.24 -6.89
C ARG A 18 1.29 8.25 -5.96
N LEU A 19 0.53 7.38 -5.30
CA LEU A 19 1.07 6.35 -4.43
C LEU A 19 1.87 5.31 -5.21
N ALA A 20 1.44 4.92 -6.41
CA ALA A 20 2.19 3.99 -7.25
C ALA A 20 3.56 4.56 -7.62
N LYS A 21 3.63 5.87 -7.93
CA LYS A 21 4.89 6.56 -8.19
C LYS A 21 5.76 6.67 -6.93
N GLU A 22 5.17 6.99 -5.78
CA GLU A 22 5.89 7.13 -4.50
C GLU A 22 6.50 5.80 -4.03
N PHE A 23 5.78 4.69 -4.19
CA PHE A 23 6.22 3.36 -3.78
C PHE A 23 6.81 2.52 -4.91
N THR A 24 7.13 3.14 -6.05
CA THR A 24 7.80 2.47 -7.16
C THR A 24 9.09 1.81 -6.70
N GLY A 25 9.27 0.53 -7.03
CA GLY A 25 10.43 -0.26 -6.63
C GLY A 25 10.37 -0.84 -5.21
N VAL A 26 9.36 -0.46 -4.42
CA VAL A 26 9.05 -1.10 -3.13
C VAL A 26 7.89 -2.07 -3.28
N HIS A 27 6.79 -1.61 -3.89
CA HIS A 27 5.57 -2.39 -4.13
C HIS A 27 5.19 -2.29 -5.60
N ASP A 28 4.58 -3.35 -6.14
CA ASP A 28 3.99 -3.31 -7.47
C ASP A 28 2.67 -2.49 -7.47
N THR A 29 2.26 -2.03 -8.66
CA THR A 29 1.05 -1.22 -8.82
C THR A 29 -0.21 -1.95 -8.35
N ALA A 30 -0.29 -3.29 -8.49
CA ALA A 30 -1.46 -4.03 -8.04
C ALA A 30 -1.57 -4.04 -6.50
N THR A 31 -0.45 -4.12 -5.78
CA THR A 31 -0.40 -3.97 -4.33
C THR A 31 -0.90 -2.58 -3.91
N VAL A 32 -0.47 -1.52 -4.58
CA VAL A 32 -0.93 -0.15 -4.32
C VAL A 32 -2.44 -0.02 -4.57
N THR A 33 -2.95 -0.53 -5.70
CA THR A 33 -4.39 -0.52 -6.00
C THR A 33 -5.20 -1.25 -4.93
N ARG A 34 -4.73 -2.43 -4.47
CA ARG A 34 -5.40 -3.17 -3.39
C ARG A 34 -5.43 -2.39 -2.09
N CYS A 35 -4.34 -1.73 -1.71
CA CYS A 35 -4.30 -0.88 -0.51
C CYS A 35 -5.24 0.32 -0.60
N VAL A 36 -5.32 0.99 -1.75
CA VAL A 36 -6.25 2.11 -1.98
C VAL A 36 -7.70 1.65 -1.90
N THR A 37 -8.04 0.52 -2.53
CA THR A 37 -9.37 -0.07 -2.46
C THR A 37 -9.74 -0.45 -1.03
N ALA A 38 -8.84 -1.13 -0.30
CA ALA A 38 -9.05 -1.49 1.10
C ALA A 38 -9.23 -0.25 1.99
N ALA A 39 -8.42 0.79 1.79
CA ALA A 39 -8.54 2.05 2.52
C ALA A 39 -9.87 2.76 2.24
N ARG A 40 -10.35 2.75 0.99
CA ARG A 40 -11.64 3.30 0.60
C ARG A 40 -12.79 2.57 1.29
N HIS A 41 -12.82 1.24 1.21
CA HIS A 41 -13.85 0.45 1.86
C HIS A 41 -13.82 0.64 3.38
N GLY A 42 -12.63 0.56 4.02
CA GLY A 42 -12.51 0.78 5.45
C GLY A 42 -12.94 2.19 5.89
N ALA A 43 -12.63 3.23 5.12
CA ALA A 43 -13.09 4.58 5.41
C ALA A 43 -14.62 4.71 5.30
N GLN A 44 -15.20 4.15 4.24
CA GLN A 44 -16.65 4.14 4.01
C GLN A 44 -17.39 3.37 5.13
N ASP A 45 -16.87 2.21 5.52
CA ASP A 45 -17.51 1.33 6.52
C ASP A 45 -17.47 1.94 7.93
N VAL A 46 -16.38 2.63 8.28
CA VAL A 46 -16.19 3.18 9.64
C VAL A 46 -16.77 4.58 9.77
N THR A 47 -16.60 5.43 8.75
CA THR A 47 -16.95 6.86 8.85
C THR A 47 -18.19 7.25 8.03
N GLY A 48 -18.74 6.32 7.24
CA GLY A 48 -19.85 6.59 6.33
C GLY A 48 -19.46 7.37 5.07
N SER A 49 -18.18 7.75 4.94
CA SER A 49 -17.65 8.48 3.78
C SER A 49 -16.21 8.08 3.49
N ALA A 50 -15.77 8.25 2.25
CA ALA A 50 -14.39 7.93 1.85
C ALA A 50 -13.74 9.09 1.09
N PRO A 51 -13.56 10.28 1.68
CA PRO A 51 -12.92 11.38 0.96
C PRO A 51 -11.51 10.98 0.48
N PRO A 52 -11.11 11.36 -0.74
CA PRO A 52 -9.88 10.89 -1.37
C PRO A 52 -8.63 11.22 -0.53
N ASP A 53 -8.58 12.37 0.14
CA ASP A 53 -7.50 12.73 1.06
C ASP A 53 -7.37 11.77 2.26
N LEU A 54 -8.50 11.28 2.79
CA LEU A 54 -8.50 10.32 3.88
C LEU A 54 -8.02 8.96 3.37
N VAL A 55 -8.52 8.53 2.22
CA VAL A 55 -8.11 7.28 1.56
C VAL A 55 -6.61 7.30 1.25
N GLU A 56 -6.07 8.40 0.73
CA GLU A 56 -4.63 8.56 0.49
C GLU A 56 -3.82 8.37 1.77
N ARG A 57 -4.21 9.04 2.86
CA ARG A 57 -3.50 8.94 4.14
C ARG A 57 -3.52 7.52 4.70
N ILE A 58 -4.65 6.83 4.63
CA ILE A 58 -4.79 5.45 5.13
C ILE A 58 -3.97 4.49 4.25
N ALA A 59 -4.11 4.58 2.93
CA ALA A 59 -3.37 3.75 1.98
C ALA A 59 -1.85 3.95 2.11
N ARG A 60 -1.38 5.20 2.27
CA ARG A 60 0.05 5.49 2.50
C ARG A 60 0.56 4.81 3.76
N LYS A 61 -0.19 4.84 4.87
CA LYS A 61 0.19 4.12 6.10
C LYS A 61 0.27 2.61 5.87
N HIS A 62 -0.69 2.02 5.15
CA HIS A 62 -0.64 0.59 4.82
C HIS A 62 0.63 0.23 4.03
N LEU A 63 0.97 1.03 3.01
CA LEU A 63 2.16 0.79 2.18
C LEU A 63 3.46 0.96 2.98
N GLN A 64 3.53 1.92 3.89
CA GLN A 64 4.66 2.10 4.80
C GLN A 64 4.86 0.89 5.72
N VAL A 65 3.78 0.39 6.32
CA VAL A 65 3.83 -0.81 7.18
C VAL A 65 4.26 -2.02 6.36
N LEU A 66 3.69 -2.23 5.17
CA LEU A 66 4.10 -3.32 4.28
C LEU A 66 5.58 -3.22 3.87
N ALA A 67 6.07 -2.00 3.61
CA ALA A 67 7.47 -1.77 3.25
C ALA A 67 8.41 -2.12 4.43
N MET A 68 8.04 -1.73 5.65
CA MET A 68 8.79 -2.05 6.86
C MET A 68 8.84 -3.57 7.09
N VAL A 69 7.70 -4.24 7.02
CA VAL A 69 7.60 -5.69 7.19
C VAL A 69 8.38 -6.45 6.09
N ALA A 70 8.34 -5.98 4.84
CA ALA A 70 9.14 -6.54 3.76
C ALA A 70 10.64 -6.33 3.96
N ALA A 71 11.07 -5.19 4.50
CA ALA A 71 12.46 -4.94 4.85
C ALA A 71 12.94 -5.85 5.99
N GLU A 72 12.12 -6.03 7.03
CA GLU A 72 12.42 -6.92 8.15
C GLU A 72 12.53 -8.39 7.69
N GLN A 73 11.59 -8.87 6.87
CA GLN A 73 11.66 -10.21 6.31
C GLN A 73 12.93 -10.42 5.48
N ARG A 74 13.31 -9.45 4.63
CA ARG A 74 14.56 -9.51 3.87
C ARG A 74 15.79 -9.57 4.79
N ALA A 75 15.80 -8.81 5.88
CA ALA A 75 16.90 -8.85 6.87
C ALA A 75 17.01 -10.23 7.53
N ARG A 76 15.88 -10.81 7.97
CA ARG A 76 15.84 -12.15 8.57
C ARG A 76 16.36 -13.22 7.61
N LEU A 77 15.92 -13.19 6.34
CA LEU A 77 16.39 -14.12 5.31
C LEU A 77 17.90 -13.97 5.03
N ARG A 78 18.42 -12.74 5.02
CA ARG A 78 19.87 -12.50 4.88
C ARG A 78 20.65 -13.07 6.05
N SER A 79 20.20 -12.86 7.29
CA SER A 79 20.84 -13.41 8.48
C SER A 79 20.81 -14.94 8.50
N ALA A 80 19.68 -15.55 8.11
CA ALA A 80 19.57 -17.01 8.00
C ALA A 80 20.51 -17.58 6.93
N ARG A 81 20.72 -16.86 5.82
CA ARG A 81 21.63 -17.29 4.74
C ARG A 81 23.11 -17.18 5.12
N VAL A 82 23.47 -16.23 5.99
CA VAL A 82 24.82 -16.10 6.56
C VAL A 82 25.08 -17.15 7.65
N ALA A 83 24.04 -17.59 8.35
CA ALA A 83 24.12 -18.60 9.41
C ALA A 83 24.17 -20.06 8.93
N ALA A 84 24.22 -20.31 7.62
CA ALA A 84 24.55 -21.62 7.06
C ALA A 84 26.06 -21.64 6.70
N PRO A 85 26.98 -21.86 7.66
CA PRO A 85 28.38 -22.03 7.32
C PRO A 85 28.53 -23.35 6.55
N ASP A 86 29.34 -23.29 5.49
CA ASP A 86 29.89 -24.44 4.77
C ASP A 86 30.13 -25.62 5.72
N ARG A 87 29.40 -26.71 5.51
CA ARG A 87 29.74 -28.00 6.08
C ARG A 87 30.70 -28.66 5.08
N PRO A 88 32.02 -28.72 5.33
CA PRO A 88 32.87 -29.55 4.49
C PRO A 88 32.48 -31.03 4.66
N ALA A 89 32.59 -31.74 3.54
CA ALA A 89 32.25 -33.15 3.33
C ALA A 89 33.04 -34.12 4.22
#